data_AF-A0A133XGF0-F1
#
_entry.id   AF-A0A133XGF0-F1
#
_cell.length_a   1.000
_cell.length_b   1.000
_cell.length_c   1.000
_cell.angle_alpha   90.00
_cell.angle_beta   90.00
_cell.angle_gamma   90.00
#
_symmetry.space_group_name_H-M   'P 1'
#
loop_
_entity.id
_entity.type
_entity.pdbx_description
1 polymer ?
#
loop_
_entity_poly.entity_id
_entity_poly.type
_entity_poly.pdbx_seq_one_letter_code
_entity_poly.pdbx_strand_id
1 'polypeptide(L)'
;MSNTLPADTFGDPFLLDDLPLPRQPAGYAVQRLDTDTLLDRHSGAFLPVRSPELAGLFPSFEAAHAAASTWVAHYCPPPADHCLAIVPAGFDPVLNRHVLIYGVLCGHP
;
A
#
# COMPACT_ATOMS: atom_id res chain seq x y z
N MET A 1 11.10 8.59 20.37
CA MET A 1 10.76 7.20 20.72
C MET A 1 10.43 6.50 19.41
N SER A 2 11.30 5.60 18.95
CA SER A 2 11.11 4.85 17.71
C SER A 2 10.01 3.82 17.96
N ASN A 3 8.77 4.22 17.74
CA ASN A 3 7.59 3.37 17.87
C ASN A 3 7.46 2.52 16.61
N THR A 4 8.37 1.56 16.44
CA THR A 4 8.39 0.71 15.26
C THR A 4 7.27 -0.33 15.40
N LEU A 5 6.20 -0.15 14.63
CA LEU A 5 5.16 -1.16 14.46
C LEU A 5 5.81 -2.48 13.96
N PRO A 6 5.31 -3.65 14.38
CA PRO A 6 5.77 -4.94 13.87
C PRO A 6 5.82 -5.00 12.34
N ALA A 7 6.72 -5.79 11.76
CA ALA A 7 6.92 -5.85 10.31
C ALA A 7 5.68 -6.38 9.55
N ASP A 8 4.89 -7.24 10.20
CA ASP A 8 3.66 -7.87 9.72
C ASP A 8 2.39 -7.02 9.95
N THR A 9 2.53 -5.83 10.53
CA THR A 9 1.40 -4.94 10.88
C THR A 9 0.49 -4.65 9.70
N PHE A 10 1.05 -4.48 8.50
CA PHE A 10 0.31 -4.16 7.28
C PHE A 10 0.18 -5.35 6.32
N GLY A 11 0.33 -6.57 6.84
CA GLY A 11 0.47 -7.81 6.08
C GLY A 11 1.88 -8.38 6.16
N ASP A 12 2.03 -9.66 5.83
CA ASP A 12 3.32 -10.34 5.87
C ASP A 12 4.33 -9.69 4.90
N PRO A 13 5.60 -9.51 5.29
CA PRO A 13 6.65 -9.12 4.36
C PRO A 13 6.80 -10.15 3.24
N PHE A 14 6.88 -9.67 1.99
CA PHE A 14 7.10 -10.51 0.82
C PHE A 14 8.09 -9.85 -0.14
N LEU A 15 8.73 -10.69 -0.97
CA LEU A 15 9.53 -10.25 -2.10
C LEU A 15 8.71 -10.40 -3.38
N LEU A 16 8.72 -9.36 -4.22
CA LEU A 16 7.96 -9.35 -5.47
C LEU A 16 8.35 -10.49 -6.43
N ASP A 17 9.63 -10.86 -6.46
CA ASP A 17 10.16 -11.92 -7.34
C ASP A 17 9.72 -13.33 -6.93
N ASP A 18 9.33 -13.52 -5.66
CA ASP A 18 8.88 -14.81 -5.13
C ASP A 18 7.37 -15.02 -5.29
N LEU A 19 6.64 -13.99 -5.70
CA LEU A 19 5.19 -14.07 -5.88
C LEU A 19 4.85 -14.70 -7.23
N PRO A 20 3.91 -15.66 -7.30
CA PRO A 20 3.48 -16.30 -8.56
C PRO A 20 2.55 -15.38 -9.35
N LEU A 21 3.05 -14.20 -9.72
CA LEU A 21 2.25 -13.14 -10.34
C LEU A 21 2.16 -13.31 -11.85
N PRO A 22 0.97 -13.14 -12.44
CA PRO A 22 0.81 -13.19 -13.90
C PRO A 22 1.47 -11.99 -14.60
N ARG A 23 1.81 -10.94 -13.85
CA ARG A 23 2.51 -9.74 -14.32
C ARG A 23 3.54 -9.33 -13.29
N GLN A 24 4.71 -8.89 -13.74
CA GLN A 24 5.71 -8.36 -12.83
C GLN A 24 5.19 -7.07 -12.17
N PRO A 25 5.10 -7.02 -10.84
CA PRO A 25 4.80 -5.81 -10.10
C PRO A 25 5.95 -4.79 -10.29
N ALA A 26 5.61 -3.51 -10.31
CA ALA A 26 6.60 -2.44 -10.37
C ALA A 26 7.06 -1.99 -8.97
N GLY A 27 6.33 -2.37 -7.92
CA GLY A 27 6.65 -2.02 -6.55
C GLY A 27 5.57 -2.43 -5.55
N TYR A 28 5.60 -1.76 -4.41
CA TYR A 28 4.67 -1.94 -3.30
C TYR A 28 3.76 -0.72 -3.20
N ALA A 29 2.51 -0.91 -2.81
CA ALA A 29 1.58 0.18 -2.52
C ALA A 29 0.97 0.01 -1.13
N VAL A 30 0.67 1.12 -0.45
CA VAL A 30 -0.10 1.11 0.79
C VAL A 30 -1.56 1.40 0.44
N GLN A 31 -2.40 0.38 0.53
CA GLN A 31 -3.84 0.47 0.26
C GLN A 31 -4.58 0.75 1.56
N ARG A 32 -5.61 1.61 1.49
CA ARG A 32 -6.64 1.66 2.54
C ARG A 32 -7.69 0.59 2.25
N LEU A 33 -7.92 -0.30 3.21
CA LEU A 33 -8.90 -1.37 3.11
C LEU A 33 -10.30 -0.79 2.87
N ASP A 34 -11.11 -1.55 2.15
CA ASP A 34 -12.47 -1.19 1.73
C ASP A 34 -12.60 0.04 0.81
N THR A 35 -11.47 0.57 0.33
CA THR A 35 -11.45 1.67 -0.64
C THR A 35 -10.57 1.35 -1.84
N ASP A 36 -10.74 2.14 -2.90
CA ASP A 36 -9.87 2.13 -4.09
C ASP A 36 -8.77 3.19 -3.99
N THR A 37 -8.28 3.50 -2.80
CA THR A 37 -7.29 4.57 -2.58
C THR A 37 -5.94 4.03 -2.13
N LEU A 38 -4.86 4.63 -2.63
CA LEU A 38 -3.48 4.37 -2.23
C LEU A 38 -2.87 5.58 -1.54
N LEU A 39 -1.95 5.32 -0.61
CA LEU A 39 -1.12 6.35 0.00
C LEU A 39 -0.18 6.92 -1.07
N ASP A 40 -0.33 8.21 -1.34
CA ASP A 40 0.57 8.95 -2.19
C ASP A 40 1.87 9.27 -1.45
N ARG A 41 3.01 8.88 -2.03
CA ARG A 41 4.32 9.02 -1.38
C ARG A 41 4.81 10.47 -1.24
N HIS A 42 4.21 11.42 -1.97
CA HIS A 42 4.65 12.81 -1.97
C HIS A 42 3.86 13.66 -0.97
N SER A 43 2.55 13.45 -0.92
CA SER A 43 1.62 14.20 -0.08
C SER A 43 1.28 13.52 1.24
N GLY A 44 1.46 12.20 1.34
CA GLY A 44 0.99 11.41 2.49
C GLY A 44 -0.53 11.31 2.58
N ALA A 45 -1.25 11.69 1.51
CA ALA A 45 -2.70 11.57 1.42
C ALA A 45 -3.11 10.28 0.69
N PHE A 46 -4.32 9.80 0.97
CA PHE A 46 -4.91 8.72 0.18
C PHE A 46 -5.58 9.29 -1.07
N LEU A 47 -5.12 8.89 -2.25
CA LEU A 47 -5.70 9.27 -3.54
C LEU A 47 -6.30 8.05 -4.24
N PRO A 48 -7.38 8.21 -5.03
CA PRO A 48 -7.93 7.12 -5.85
C PRO A 48 -6.86 6.49 -6.75
N VAL A 49 -6.91 5.17 -6.93
CA VAL A 49 -6.00 4.40 -7.83
C VAL A 49 -6.00 4.95 -9.26
N ARG A 50 -7.10 5.58 -9.66
CA ARG A 50 -7.30 6.18 -10.99
C ARG A 50 -6.84 7.64 -11.10
N SER A 51 -6.37 8.25 -10.02
CA SER A 51 -5.84 9.61 -10.04
C SER A 51 -4.55 9.64 -10.89
N PRO A 52 -4.46 10.49 -11.92
CA PRO A 52 -3.25 10.62 -12.73
C PRO A 52 -2.08 11.24 -11.94
N GLU A 53 -2.37 12.01 -10.90
CA GLU A 53 -1.38 12.63 -10.00
C GLU A 53 -0.85 11.68 -8.91
N LEU A 54 -1.43 10.50 -8.74
CA LEU A 54 -1.02 9.57 -7.69
C LEU A 54 0.40 9.04 -7.95
N ALA A 55 1.26 9.12 -6.95
CA ALA A 55 2.54 8.43 -6.87
C ALA A 55 2.48 7.36 -5.77
N GLY A 56 1.79 6.25 -6.06
CA GLY A 56 1.50 5.20 -5.07
C GLY A 56 2.53 4.06 -4.98
N LEU A 57 3.58 4.08 -5.81
CA LEU A 57 4.59 3.01 -5.85
C LEU A 57 5.81 3.32 -4.97
N PHE A 58 6.04 2.42 -4.02
CA PHE A 58 7.22 2.35 -3.17
C PHE A 58 8.20 1.30 -3.70
N PRO A 59 9.52 1.56 -3.65
CA PRO A 59 10.53 0.67 -4.22
C PRO A 59 10.80 -0.59 -3.38
N SER A 60 10.38 -0.62 -2.12
CA SER A 60 10.56 -1.75 -1.20
C SER A 60 9.42 -1.86 -0.21
N PHE A 61 9.23 -3.06 0.36
CA PHE A 61 8.27 -3.28 1.45
C PHE A 61 8.60 -2.38 2.65
N GLU A 62 9.87 -2.24 3.00
CA GLU A 62 10.34 -1.37 4.09
C GLU A 62 9.94 0.10 3.85
N ALA A 63 10.08 0.61 2.62
CA ALA A 63 9.68 1.97 2.29
C ALA A 63 8.16 2.17 2.42
N ALA A 64 7.36 1.18 2.00
CA ALA A 64 5.91 1.20 2.18
C ALA A 64 5.52 1.12 3.67
N HIS A 65 6.19 0.26 4.44
CA HIS A 65 5.97 0.09 5.89
C HIS A 65 6.29 1.36 6.67
N ALA A 66 7.41 2.02 6.37
CA ALA A 66 7.76 3.29 7.00
C ALA A 66 6.73 4.39 6.72
N ALA A 67 6.24 4.48 5.47
CA ALA A 67 5.20 5.44 5.10
C ALA A 67 3.86 5.13 5.80
N ALA A 68 3.43 3.87 5.81
CA ALA A 68 2.22 3.44 6.50
C ALA A 68 2.30 3.69 8.02
N SER A 69 3.43 3.36 8.64
CA SER A 69 3.68 3.60 10.07
C SER A 69 3.61 5.08 10.43
N THR A 70 4.18 5.94 9.58
CA THR A 70 4.11 7.40 9.76
C THR A 70 2.67 7.90 9.69
N TRP A 71 1.90 7.38 8.74
CA TRP A 71 0.49 7.74 8.59
C TRP A 71 -0.34 7.29 9.81
N VAL A 72 -0.20 6.04 10.24
CA VAL A 72 -0.93 5.49 11.40
C VAL A 72 -0.61 6.27 12.67
N ALA A 73 0.67 6.56 12.92
CA ALA A 73 1.09 7.33 14.09
C ALA A 73 0.45 8.74 14.15
N HIS A 74 0.17 9.33 12.99
CA HIS A 74 -0.42 10.67 12.90
C HIS A 74 -1.96 10.65 12.94
N TYR A 75 -2.60 9.68 12.28
CA TYR A 75 -4.03 9.72 12.00
C TYR A 75 -4.87 8.65 12.72
N CYS A 76 -4.27 7.64 13.36
CA CYS A 76 -5.01 6.51 13.94
C CYS A 76 -4.53 6.15 15.36
N PRO A 77 -5.01 6.85 16.40
CA PRO A 77 -4.91 6.41 17.79
C PRO A 77 -6.21 5.65 18.21
N PRO A 78 -6.16 4.34 18.51
CA PRO A 78 -4.98 3.48 18.68
C PRO A 78 -4.47 2.85 17.37
N PRO A 79 -3.14 2.65 17.21
CA PRO A 79 -2.55 2.12 15.97
C PRO A 79 -3.06 0.75 15.51
N ALA A 80 -3.57 -0.06 16.44
CA ALA A 80 -4.07 -1.40 16.16
C ALA A 80 -5.35 -1.42 15.31
N ASP A 81 -6.07 -0.30 15.25
CA ASP A 81 -7.32 -0.18 14.50
C ASP A 81 -7.09 0.34 13.06
N HIS A 82 -5.84 0.32 12.57
CA HIS A 82 -5.55 0.81 11.24
C HIS A 82 -6.27 0.00 10.16
N CYS A 83 -6.72 0.66 9.11
CA CYS A 83 -7.33 0.01 7.94
C CYS A 83 -6.36 0.02 6.75
N LEU A 84 -5.07 -0.27 6.95
CA LEU A 84 -4.04 -0.22 5.92
C LEU A 84 -3.48 -1.62 5.60
N ALA A 85 -3.14 -1.86 4.34
CA ALA A 85 -2.41 -3.05 3.89
C ALA A 85 -1.33 -2.69 2.86
N ILE A 86 -0.20 -3.40 2.87
CA ILE A 86 0.83 -3.29 1.84
C ILE A 86 0.59 -4.38 0.79
N VAL A 87 0.48 -3.97 -0.48
CA VAL A 87 0.13 -4.87 -1.58
C VAL A 87 1.11 -4.73 -2.75
N PRO A 88 1.34 -5.80 -3.54
CA PRO A 88 2.08 -5.69 -4.78
C PRO A 88 1.28 -4.87 -5.80
N ALA A 89 1.92 -3.88 -6.40
CA ALA A 89 1.29 -2.96 -7.34
C ALA A 89 2.15 -2.75 -8.58
N GLY A 90 1.48 -2.42 -9.68
CA GLY A 90 2.08 -1.97 -10.93
C GLY A 90 1.45 -0.67 -11.40
N PHE A 91 2.00 -0.11 -12.47
CA PHE A 91 1.40 0.99 -13.21
C PHE A 91 1.07 0.51 -14.63
N ASP A 92 -0.16 0.75 -15.07
CA ASP A 92 -0.58 0.46 -16.45
C ASP A 92 -0.40 1.73 -17.29
N PRO A 93 0.61 1.79 -18.17
CA PRO A 93 0.88 2.97 -18.98
C PRO A 93 -0.16 3.17 -20.11
N VAL A 94 -0.92 2.13 -20.48
CA VAL A 94 -1.97 2.23 -21.50
C VAL A 94 -3.22 2.87 -20.91
N LEU A 95 -3.57 2.49 -19.68
CA LEU A 95 -4.73 3.02 -18.95
C LEU A 95 -4.39 4.21 -18.04
N ASN A 96 -3.12 4.60 -17.98
CA ASN A 96 -2.56 5.67 -17.15
C ASN A 96 -3.04 5.64 -15.68
N ARG A 97 -2.96 4.46 -15.06
CA ARG A 97 -3.44 4.24 -13.69
C ARG A 97 -2.65 3.16 -12.97
N HIS A 98 -2.73 3.16 -11.64
CA HIS A 98 -2.17 2.07 -10.83
C HIS A 98 -3.02 0.80 -10.97
N VAL A 99 -2.37 -0.36 -10.89
CA VAL A 99 -3.03 -1.67 -10.89
C VAL A 99 -2.57 -2.42 -9.65
N LEU A 100 -3.54 -2.76 -8.79
CA LEU A 100 -3.29 -3.66 -7.67
C LEU A 100 -3.29 -5.07 -8.20
N ILE A 101 -2.20 -5.79 -7.94
CA ILE A 101 -2.06 -7.17 -8.42
C ILE A 101 -2.77 -8.13 -7.46
N TYR A 102 -2.79 -7.79 -6.17
CA TYR A 102 -3.73 -8.32 -5.19
C TYR A 102 -4.32 -7.16 -4.40
N GLY A 103 -5.54 -6.73 -4.73
CA GLY A 103 -6.30 -5.86 -3.84
C GLY A 103 -6.94 -6.71 -2.76
N VAL A 104 -6.66 -6.41 -1.49
CA VAL A 104 -7.39 -7.04 -0.38
C VAL A 104 -8.72 -6.31 -0.26
N LEU A 105 -9.74 -6.84 -0.94
CA LEU A 105 -11.12 -6.49 -0.65
C LEU A 105 -11.55 -7.37 0.51
N CYS A 106 -11.79 -6.81 1.69
CA CYS A 106 -12.45 -7.54 2.76
C CYS A 106 -13.88 -7.85 2.29
N GLY A 107 -14.07 -9.01 1.68
CA GLY A 107 -15.39 -9.58 1.47
C GLY A 107 -15.99 -9.81 2.85
N HIS A 108 -17.01 -9.04 3.23
CA HIS A 108 -17.95 -9.56 4.20
C HIS A 108 -18.50 -10.88 3.64
N PRO A 109 -18.50 -11.97 4.44
CA PRO A 109 -18.95 -13.29 4.00
C PRO A 109 -20.41 -13.28 3.51
#